data_AF-A0A318DBD8-F1
#
_entry.id   AF-A0A318DBD8-F1
#
_cell.length_a   1.000
_cell.length_b   1.000
_cell.length_c   1.000
_cell.angle_alpha   90.00
_cell.angle_beta   90.00
_cell.angle_gamma   90.00
#
_symmetry.space_group_name_H-M   'P 1'
#
loop_
_entity.id
_entity.type
_entity.pdbx_description
1 polymer ?
#
loop_
_entity_poly.entity_id
_entity_poly.type
_entity_poly.pdbx_seq_one_letter_code
_entity_poly.pdbx_strand_id
1 'polypeptide(L)'
;MHAALLDMSERMVAAARAGDWDAVAALEAERSRQLAALSITEPGALPLFKQLLALTEQVRELARRQRDRLGADMEDHQHRHRALSAYLHAGAE
;
A
#
# COMPACT_ATOMS: atom_id res chain seq x y z
N MET A 1 -7.11 -24.32 -9.51
CA MET A 1 -8.34 -23.58 -9.17
C MET A 1 -7.99 -22.41 -8.23
N HIS A 2 -7.10 -21.50 -8.65
CA HIS A 2 -6.62 -20.39 -7.80
C HIS A 2 -6.45 -19.06 -8.56
N ALA A 3 -6.95 -18.97 -9.80
CA ALA A 3 -6.84 -17.78 -10.63
C ALA A 3 -7.46 -16.54 -9.99
N ALA A 4 -8.54 -16.70 -9.21
CA ALA A 4 -9.20 -15.61 -8.49
C ALA A 4 -8.31 -14.96 -7.42
N LEU A 5 -7.47 -15.74 -6.72
CA LEU A 5 -6.55 -15.22 -5.71
C LEU A 5 -5.40 -14.42 -6.32
N LEU A 6 -4.92 -14.86 -7.49
CA LEU A 6 -3.90 -14.15 -8.25
C LEU A 6 -4.46 -12.86 -8.84
N ASP A 7 -5.63 -12.92 -9.50
CA ASP A 7 -6.34 -11.74 -10.02
C ASP A 7 -6.58 -10.70 -8.91
N MET A 8 -7.05 -11.15 -7.74
CA MET A 8 -7.26 -10.26 -6.60
C MET A 8 -5.95 -9.61 -6.13
N SER A 9 -4.85 -10.37 -6.09
CA SER A 9 -3.53 -9.84 -5.72
C SER A 9 -2.96 -8.88 -6.77
N GLU A 10 -3.23 -9.10 -8.06
CA GLU A 10 -2.88 -8.18 -9.14
C GLU A 10 -3.70 -6.89 -9.05
N ARG A 11 -4.99 -6.98 -8.72
CA ARG A 11 -5.86 -5.82 -8.46
C ARG A 11 -5.37 -5.00 -7.26
N MET A 12 -4.85 -5.66 -6.22
CA MET A 12 -4.21 -4.94 -5.09
C MET A 12 -2.98 -4.15 -5.56
N VAL A 13 -2.15 -4.72 -6.43
CA VAL A 13 -1.01 -4.00 -7.01
C VAL A 13 -1.47 -2.81 -7.85
N ALA A 14 -2.52 -2.98 -8.66
CA ALA A 14 -3.11 -1.89 -9.44
C ALA A 14 -3.65 -0.76 -8.56
N ALA A 15 -4.40 -1.09 -7.51
CA ALA A 15 -4.91 -0.12 -6.53
C ALA A 15 -3.78 0.62 -5.80
N ALA A 16 -2.75 -0.11 -5.35
CA ALA A 16 -1.58 0.49 -4.71
C ALA A 16 -0.81 1.43 -5.65
N ARG A 17 -0.70 1.10 -6.94
CA ARG A 17 -0.10 1.99 -7.96
C ARG A 17 -0.94 3.25 -8.20
N ALA A 18 -2.26 3.13 -8.12
CA ALA A 18 -3.18 4.27 -8.20
C ALA A 18 -3.23 5.10 -6.91
N GLY A 19 -2.63 4.63 -5.81
CA GLY A 19 -2.70 5.26 -4.50
C GLY A 19 -4.04 5.06 -3.78
N ASP A 20 -4.88 4.14 -4.25
CA ASP A 20 -6.18 3.81 -3.66
C ASP A 20 -6.00 2.78 -2.52
N TRP A 21 -5.57 3.28 -1.35
CA TRP A 21 -5.26 2.42 -0.19
C TRP A 21 -6.50 1.82 0.47
N ASP A 22 -7.66 2.46 0.32
CA ASP A 22 -8.94 1.91 0.80
C ASP A 22 -9.32 0.67 0.00
N ALA A 23 -9.16 0.71 -1.34
CA ALA A 23 -9.35 -0.47 -2.17
C ALA A 23 -8.31 -1.57 -1.85
N VAL A 24 -7.06 -1.22 -1.57
CA VAL A 24 -6.04 -2.20 -1.14
C VAL A 24 -6.48 -2.90 0.16
N ALA A 25 -6.99 -2.17 1.15
CA ALA A 25 -7.47 -2.73 2.41
C ALA A 25 -8.70 -3.64 2.23
N ALA A 26 -9.67 -3.23 1.41
CA ALA A 26 -10.84 -4.04 1.12
C ALA A 26 -10.49 -5.37 0.42
N LEU A 27 -9.58 -5.31 -0.56
CA LEU A 27 -9.08 -6.50 -1.27
C LEU A 27 -8.24 -7.41 -0.36
N GLU A 28 -7.45 -6.84 0.55
CA GLU A 28 -6.68 -7.62 1.54
C GLU A 28 -7.59 -8.42 2.46
N ALA A 29 -8.66 -7.80 2.98
CA ALA A 29 -9.61 -8.48 3.85
C ALA A 29 -10.29 -9.67 3.17
N GLU A 30 -10.64 -9.54 1.89
CA GLU A 30 -11.21 -10.63 1.09
C GLU A 30 -10.16 -11.71 0.78
N ARG A 31 -8.94 -11.32 0.42
CA ARG A 31 -7.83 -12.24 0.17
C ARG A 31 -7.46 -13.06 1.39
N SER A 32 -7.46 -12.46 2.57
CA SER A 32 -7.13 -13.13 3.83
C SER A 32 -8.15 -14.22 4.18
N ARG A 33 -9.44 -14.01 3.87
CA ARG A 33 -10.47 -15.07 4.01
C ARG A 33 -10.22 -16.25 3.07
N GLN A 34 -9.91 -15.97 1.80
CA GLN A 34 -9.69 -17.02 0.81
C GLN A 34 -8.37 -17.79 1.05
N LEU A 35 -7.33 -17.11 1.54
CA LEU A 35 -6.08 -17.72 1.97
C LEU A 35 -6.28 -18.66 3.16
N ALA A 36 -7.10 -18.29 4.14
CA ALA A 36 -7.40 -19.14 5.28
C ALA A 36 -8.16 -20.42 4.89
N ALA A 37 -8.91 -20.39 3.78
CA ALA A 37 -9.64 -21.53 3.24
C ALA A 37 -8.78 -22.44 2.34
N LEU A 38 -7.54 -22.06 2.02
CA LEU A 38 -6.67 -22.85 1.14
C LEU A 38 -6.05 -24.05 1.87
N SER A 39 -6.15 -25.22 1.25
CA SER A 39 -5.44 -26.42 1.71
C SER A 39 -4.00 -26.42 1.20
N ILE A 40 -3.04 -26.51 2.13
CA ILE A 40 -1.59 -26.47 1.83
C ILE A 40 -1.11 -27.79 1.19
N THR A 41 -1.91 -28.84 1.28
CA THR A 41 -1.58 -30.19 0.76
C THR A 41 -1.89 -30.37 -0.72
N GLU A 42 -2.43 -29.36 -1.41
CA GLU A 42 -2.72 -29.47 -2.84
C GLU A 42 -1.44 -29.43 -3.71
N PRO A 43 -1.34 -30.31 -4.72
CA PRO A 43 -0.27 -30.24 -5.72
C PRO A 43 -0.27 -28.87 -6.42
N GLY A 44 0.86 -28.15 -6.36
CA GLY A 44 0.99 -26.82 -6.98
C GLY A 44 0.72 -25.64 -6.04
N ALA A 45 0.41 -25.88 -4.76
CA ALA A 45 0.24 -24.81 -3.77
C ALA A 45 1.52 -23.98 -3.55
N LEU A 46 2.70 -24.61 -3.54
CA LEU A 46 3.97 -23.91 -3.32
C LEU A 46 4.29 -22.87 -4.42
N PRO A 47 4.23 -23.18 -5.73
CA PRO A 47 4.33 -22.17 -6.79
C PRO A 47 3.34 -21.02 -6.64
N LEU A 48 2.08 -21.30 -6.28
CA LEU A 48 1.06 -20.28 -6.05
C LEU A 48 1.45 -19.35 -4.89
N PHE A 49 1.84 -19.90 -3.74
CA PHE A 49 2.23 -19.09 -2.58
C PHE A 49 3.45 -18.21 -2.88
N LYS A 50 4.40 -18.68 -3.70
CA LYS A 50 5.53 -17.85 -4.16
C LYS A 50 5.06 -16.66 -4.99
N GLN A 51 4.10 -16.85 -5.89
CA GLN A 51 3.53 -15.75 -6.68
C GLN A 51 2.77 -14.75 -5.81
N LEU A 52 1.93 -15.24 -4.89
CA LEU A 52 1.19 -14.39 -3.95
C LEU A 52 2.12 -13.60 -3.02
N LEU A 53 3.22 -14.20 -2.58
CA LEU A 53 4.25 -13.52 -1.80
C LEU A 53 4.91 -12.40 -2.62
N ALA A 54 5.30 -12.67 -3.87
CA ALA A 54 5.92 -11.67 -4.74
C ALA A 54 5.00 -10.46 -4.99
N LEU A 55 3.69 -10.69 -5.18
CA LEU A 55 2.71 -9.61 -5.32
C LEU A 55 2.53 -8.83 -4.00
N THR A 56 2.55 -9.52 -2.86
CA THR A 56 2.45 -8.88 -1.54
C THR A 56 3.64 -7.97 -1.26
N GLU A 57 4.86 -8.41 -1.60
CA GLU A 57 6.06 -7.58 -1.46
C GLU A 57 6.03 -6.36 -2.38
N GLN A 58 5.46 -6.48 -3.60
CA GLN A 58 5.24 -5.30 -4.46
C GLN A 58 4.30 -4.27 -3.82
N VAL A 59 3.19 -4.71 -3.22
CA VAL A 59 2.26 -3.80 -2.51
C VAL A 59 2.96 -3.14 -1.31
N ARG A 60 3.75 -3.89 -0.54
CA ARG A 60 4.53 -3.35 0.59
C ARG A 60 5.52 -2.28 0.15
N GLU A 61 6.22 -2.52 -0.95
CA GLU A 61 7.17 -1.55 -1.49
C GLU A 61 6.47 -0.26 -1.94
N LEU A 62 5.31 -0.37 -2.58
CA LEU A 62 4.50 0.78 -2.97
C LEU A 62 4.01 1.57 -1.75
N ALA A 63 3.53 0.88 -0.72
CA ALA A 63 3.08 1.50 0.53
C ALA A 63 4.23 2.24 1.24
N ARG A 64 5.43 1.65 1.27
CA ARG A 64 6.63 2.28 1.83
C ARG A 64 6.95 3.59 1.11
N ARG A 65 7.04 3.56 -0.22
CA ARG A 65 7.32 4.76 -1.03
C ARG A 65 6.27 5.85 -0.84
N GLN A 66 4.99 5.47 -0.75
CA GLN A 66 3.93 6.43 -0.52
C GLN A 66 4.02 7.08 0.85
N ARG A 67 4.30 6.30 1.90
CA ARG A 67 4.51 6.83 3.25
C ARG A 67 5.68 7.80 3.29
N ASP A 68 6.79 7.44 2.66
CA ASP A 68 7.99 8.28 2.64
C ASP A 68 7.71 9.60 1.89
N ARG A 69 6.93 9.56 0.80
CA ARG A 69 6.45 10.75 0.09
C ARG A 69 5.55 11.63 0.96
N LEU A 70 4.56 11.04 1.65
CA LEU A 70 3.69 11.78 2.56
C LEU A 70 4.48 12.44 3.70
N GLY A 71 5.51 11.76 4.22
CA GLY A 71 6.43 12.33 5.20
C GLY A 71 7.12 13.58 4.69
N ALA A 72 7.68 13.52 3.48
CA ALA A 72 8.35 14.67 2.85
C ALA A 72 7.38 15.84 2.59
N ASP A 73 6.17 15.55 2.09
CA ASP A 73 5.15 16.57 1.82
C ASP A 73 4.70 17.28 3.11
N MET A 74 4.60 16.54 4.23
CA MET A 74 4.27 17.10 5.54
C MET A 74 5.39 17.98 6.09
N GLU A 75 6.65 17.55 5.97
CA GLU A 75 7.81 18.33 6.40
C GLU A 75 7.89 19.68 5.65
N ASP A 76 7.69 19.66 4.34
CA ASP A 76 7.67 20.87 3.52
C ASP A 76 6.50 21.80 3.90
N HIS A 77 5.30 21.24 4.13
CA HIS A 77 4.16 22.02 4.61
C HIS A 77 4.45 22.70 5.96
N GLN A 78 5.03 21.97 6.92
CA GLN A 78 5.43 22.52 8.22
C GLN A 78 6.52 23.58 8.10
N HIS A 79 7.47 23.40 7.17
CA HIS A 79 8.51 24.39 6.91
C HIS A 79 7.91 25.70 6.36
N ARG A 80 7.04 25.61 5.37
CA ARG A 80 6.33 26.77 4.79
C ARG A 80 5.46 27.49 5.82
N HIS A 81 4.74 26.74 6.66
CA HIS A 81 3.95 27.32 7.73
C HIS A 81 4.82 28.09 8.74
N ARG A 82 5.95 27.51 9.18
CA ARG A 82 6.91 28.19 10.07
C ARG A 82 7.50 29.44 9.44
N ALA A 83 7.89 29.39 8.16
CA ALA A 83 8.41 30.55 7.44
C ALA A 83 7.38 31.67 7.34
N LEU A 84 6.12 31.33 7.00
CA LEU A 84 5.02 32.31 6.95
C LEU A 84 4.76 32.93 8.33
N SER A 85 4.68 32.13 9.40
CA SER A 85 4.53 32.65 10.76
C SER A 85 5.65 33.63 11.14
N ALA A 86 6.89 33.33 10.77
CA ALA A 86 8.03 34.21 11.04
C ALA A 86 7.92 35.55 10.28
N TYR A 87 7.52 35.52 9.01
CA TYR A 87 7.28 36.75 8.24
C TYR A 87 6.16 37.60 8.83
N LEU A 88 5.04 37.00 9.22
CA LEU A 88 3.93 37.72 9.83
C LEU A 88 4.29 38.33 11.18
N HIS A 89 5.13 37.64 11.97
CA HIS A 89 5.58 38.17 13.25
C HIS A 89 6.58 39.32 13.08
N ALA A 90 7.53 39.19 12.14
CA ALA A 90 8.52 40.23 11.86
C ALA A 90 7.93 41.51 11.21
N GLY A 91 6.74 41.44 10.60
CA GLY A 91 6.02 42.60 10.07
C GLY A 91 5.07 43.28 11.05
N ALA A 92 4.93 42.75 12.26
CA ALA A 92 4.08 43.29 13.33
C ALA A 92 4.88 44.02 14.43
N GLU A 93 6.21 44.06 14.32
CA GLU A 93 7.13 44.93 15.08
C GLU A 93 7.48 46.19 14.27
#